data_AF-A0A7X2BVR5-F1
#
_entry.id   AF-A0A7X2BVR5-F1
#
_cell.length_a   1.000
_cell.length_b   1.000
_cell.length_c   1.000
_cell.angle_alpha   90.00
_cell.angle_beta   90.00
_cell.angle_gamma   90.00
#
_symmetry.space_group_name_H-M   'P 1'
#
loop_
_entity.id
_entity.type
_entity.pdbx_description
1 polymer ?
#
loop_
_entity_poly.entity_id
_entity_poly.type
_entity_poly.pdbx_seq_one_letter_code
_entity_poly.pdbx_strand_id
1 'polypeptide(L)'
;MSRLEITQERVQLAQQALVARGVYPSADAVHKELGNVGAKSTIEHHMRALYVQAHNGQAPDPATAVPVETLDLARLIFSAQLLDRIADLRSAVHFQTHSREIVEHQNSELQKKMRESENKLRESECDRRELLVTVAAQRELLAESRAKVRLLEEEILFTRQSLRGLEAARDAQLQEFRSLQESLAAVNAENCVLGERLKRACAETRMTRRQLHH
;
A
#
# COMPACT_ATOMS: atom_id res chain seq x y z
N MET A 1 -25.95 -45.84 -58.00
CA MET A 1 -25.93 -44.90 -56.85
C MET A 1 -26.43 -43.56 -57.36
N SER A 2 -27.45 -43.03 -56.70
CA SER A 2 -28.44 -42.06 -57.20
C SER A 2 -27.83 -40.85 -57.91
N ARG A 3 -28.00 -40.81 -59.24
CA ARG A 3 -27.88 -39.61 -60.06
C ARG A 3 -28.97 -38.63 -59.62
N LEU A 4 -28.65 -37.75 -58.68
CA LEU A 4 -29.51 -36.64 -58.32
C LEU A 4 -29.47 -35.65 -59.49
N GLU A 5 -30.49 -35.72 -60.35
CA GLU A 5 -30.72 -34.74 -61.39
C GLU A 5 -30.81 -33.36 -60.72
N ILE A 6 -29.95 -32.42 -61.12
CA ILE A 6 -30.06 -31.04 -60.66
C ILE A 6 -31.33 -30.49 -61.28
N THR A 7 -32.31 -30.18 -60.43
CA THR A 7 -33.53 -29.51 -60.85
C THR A 7 -33.35 -28.00 -60.79
N GLN A 8 -34.01 -27.30 -61.71
CA GLN A 8 -33.98 -25.84 -61.80
C GLN A 8 -34.41 -25.14 -60.50
N GLU A 9 -35.35 -25.74 -59.76
CA GLU A 9 -35.84 -25.26 -58.46
C GLU A 9 -34.74 -25.23 -57.39
N ARG A 10 -33.87 -26.24 -57.36
CA ARG A 10 -32.76 -26.28 -56.39
C ARG A 10 -31.72 -25.21 -56.67
N VAL A 11 -31.48 -24.91 -57.95
CA VAL A 11 -30.59 -23.82 -58.38
C VAL A 11 -31.19 -22.46 -57.99
N GLN A 12 -32.50 -22.29 -58.16
CA GLN A 12 -33.22 -21.07 -57.78
C GLN A 12 -33.18 -20.83 -56.25
N LEU A 13 -33.39 -21.88 -55.45
CA LEU A 13 -33.33 -21.78 -53.99
C LEU A 13 -31.93 -21.39 -53.50
N ALA A 14 -30.88 -22.01 -54.06
CA ALA A 14 -29.50 -21.67 -53.73
C ALA A 14 -29.15 -20.22 -54.11
N GLN A 15 -29.64 -19.76 -55.27
CA GLN A 15 -29.48 -18.36 -55.69
C GLN A 15 -30.15 -17.39 -54.71
N GLN A 16 -31.38 -17.68 -54.28
CA GLN A 16 -32.10 -16.84 -53.30
C GLN A 16 -31.38 -16.82 -51.94
N ALA A 17 -30.84 -17.94 -51.49
CA ALA A 17 -30.08 -18.02 -50.25
C ALA A 17 -28.81 -17.14 -50.28
N LEU A 18 -28.10 -17.10 -51.42
CA LEU A 18 -26.92 -16.24 -51.60
C LEU A 18 -27.29 -14.76 -51.61
N VAL A 19 -28.36 -14.39 -52.32
CA VAL A 19 -28.87 -13.01 -52.35
C VAL A 19 -29.34 -12.56 -50.96
N ALA A 20 -30.03 -13.41 -50.21
CA ALA A 20 -30.43 -13.13 -48.83
C ALA A 20 -29.24 -12.89 -47.89
N ARG A 21 -28.07 -13.46 -48.20
CA ARG A 21 -26.80 -13.23 -47.48
C ARG A 21 -26.03 -12.01 -48.02
N GLY A 22 -26.55 -11.29 -49.01
CA GLY A 22 -25.89 -10.15 -49.64
C GLY A 22 -24.69 -10.53 -50.54
N VAL A 23 -24.56 -11.80 -50.93
CA VAL A 23 -23.49 -12.30 -51.80
C VAL A 23 -23.98 -12.38 -53.23
N TYR A 24 -23.16 -11.93 -54.19
CA TYR A 24 -23.50 -12.00 -55.61
C TYR A 24 -23.59 -13.45 -56.09
N PRO A 25 -24.72 -13.90 -56.66
CA PRO A 25 -24.91 -15.29 -57.06
C PRO A 25 -24.14 -15.58 -58.37
N SER A 26 -22.88 -16.00 -58.25
CA SER A 26 -22.11 -16.55 -59.37
C SER A 26 -22.35 -18.06 -59.51
N ALA A 27 -22.10 -18.60 -60.71
CA ALA A 27 -22.23 -20.04 -60.96
C ALA A 27 -21.39 -20.90 -60.00
N ASP A 28 -20.20 -20.41 -59.63
CA ASP A 28 -19.34 -21.06 -58.64
C ASP A 28 -19.90 -20.97 -57.21
N ALA A 29 -20.48 -19.83 -56.84
CA ALA A 29 -21.11 -19.65 -55.54
C ALA A 29 -22.34 -20.56 -55.39
N VAL A 30 -23.15 -20.67 -56.44
CA VAL A 30 -24.32 -21.56 -56.48
C VAL A 30 -23.90 -23.03 -56.49
N HIS A 31 -22.86 -23.39 -57.24
CA HIS A 31 -22.32 -24.75 -57.24
C HIS A 31 -21.78 -25.16 -55.86
N LYS A 32 -21.12 -24.23 -55.16
CA LYS A 32 -20.65 -24.44 -53.79
C LYS A 32 -21.82 -24.56 -52.80
N GLU A 33 -22.85 -23.73 -52.92
CA GLU A 33 -24.05 -23.79 -52.07
C GLU A 33 -24.85 -25.09 -52.31
N LEU A 34 -24.80 -25.64 -53.53
CA LEU A 34 -25.38 -26.94 -53.88
C LEU A 34 -24.51 -28.14 -53.45
N GLY A 35 -23.36 -27.91 -52.81
CA GLY A 35 -22.47 -28.95 -52.31
C GLY A 35 -21.56 -29.58 -53.37
N ASN A 36 -21.16 -28.83 -54.40
CA ASN A 36 -20.37 -29.28 -55.55
C ASN A 36 -21.05 -30.43 -56.32
N VAL A 37 -22.38 -30.45 -56.34
CA VAL A 37 -23.16 -31.46 -57.06
C VAL A 37 -23.44 -30.97 -58.48
N GLY A 38 -23.28 -31.90 -59.44
CA GLY A 38 -23.46 -31.80 -60.90
C GLY A 38 -22.57 -30.80 -61.63
N ALA A 39 -22.70 -30.73 -62.96
CA ALA A 39 -21.76 -29.97 -63.78
C ALA A 39 -22.02 -28.46 -63.67
N LYS A 40 -20.95 -27.68 -63.51
CA LYS A 40 -20.99 -26.20 -63.51
C LYS A 40 -21.73 -25.65 -64.73
N SER A 41 -21.58 -26.29 -65.90
CA SER A 41 -22.31 -25.96 -67.13
C SER A 41 -23.83 -26.18 -67.04
N THR A 42 -24.28 -27.21 -66.32
CA THR A 42 -25.70 -27.47 -66.07
C THR A 42 -26.29 -26.41 -65.15
N ILE A 43 -25.54 -25.96 -64.14
CA ILE A 43 -25.94 -24.88 -63.23
C ILE A 43 -26.01 -23.54 -63.99
N GLU A 44 -25.01 -23.22 -64.80
CA GLU A 44 -25.03 -22.03 -65.67
C GLU A 44 -26.20 -22.05 -66.64
N HIS A 45 -26.54 -23.22 -67.21
CA HIS A 45 -27.69 -23.37 -68.06
C HIS A 45 -29.02 -23.13 -67.32
N HIS A 46 -29.20 -23.71 -66.13
CA HIS A 46 -30.40 -23.47 -65.31
C HIS A 46 -30.47 -22.03 -64.78
N MET A 47 -29.34 -21.43 -64.39
CA MET A 47 -29.29 -20.02 -63.99
C MET A 47 -29.65 -19.10 -65.15
N ARG A 48 -29.16 -19.40 -66.37
CA ARG A 48 -29.52 -18.64 -67.57
C ARG A 48 -30.99 -18.86 -67.93
N ALA A 49 -31.52 -20.08 -67.79
CA ALA A 49 -32.93 -20.38 -68.01
C ALA A 49 -33.83 -19.64 -67.00
N LEU A 50 -33.45 -19.60 -65.72
CA LEU A 50 -34.12 -18.81 -64.68
C LEU A 50 -34.03 -17.31 -64.95
N TYR A 51 -32.89 -16.83 -65.43
CA TYR A 51 -32.74 -15.44 -65.84
C TYR A 51 -33.67 -15.11 -67.02
N VAL A 52 -33.70 -15.95 -68.05
CA VAL A 52 -34.56 -15.77 -69.23
C VAL A 52 -36.05 -15.91 -68.88
N GLN A 53 -36.41 -16.77 -67.91
CA GLN A 53 -37.77 -16.89 -67.40
C GLN A 53 -38.18 -15.70 -66.53
N ALA A 54 -37.30 -15.20 -65.65
CA ALA A 54 -37.55 -13.99 -64.86
C ALA A 54 -37.64 -12.73 -65.74
N HIS A 55 -36.98 -12.73 -66.89
CA HIS A 55 -36.97 -11.62 -67.85
C HIS A 55 -37.78 -11.92 -69.13
N ASN A 56 -38.77 -12.83 -69.05
CA ASN A 56 -39.77 -13.14 -70.09
C ASN A 56 -39.25 -13.07 -71.54
N GLY A 57 -38.20 -13.84 -71.86
CA GLY A 57 -37.79 -14.05 -73.25
C GLY A 57 -37.27 -12.82 -74.00
N GLN A 58 -36.92 -11.73 -73.30
CA GLN A 58 -36.18 -10.64 -73.93
C GLN A 58 -34.72 -11.06 -74.13
N ALA A 59 -34.40 -11.46 -75.37
CA ALA A 59 -33.05 -11.30 -75.90
C ALA A 59 -32.57 -9.86 -75.63
N PRO A 60 -31.27 -9.62 -75.41
CA PRO A 60 -30.77 -8.27 -75.19
C PRO A 60 -30.95 -7.47 -76.49
N ASP A 61 -32.06 -6.75 -76.56
CA ASP A 61 -32.34 -5.79 -77.61
C ASP A 61 -31.40 -4.60 -77.38
N PRO A 62 -30.53 -4.20 -78.34
CA PRO A 62 -29.60 -3.08 -78.17
C PRO A 62 -30.30 -1.70 -78.17
N ALA A 63 -31.60 -1.65 -77.90
CA ALA A 63 -32.45 -0.47 -78.06
C ALA A 63 -32.80 0.27 -76.75
N THR A 64 -32.39 -0.23 -75.57
CA THR A 64 -32.38 0.62 -74.35
C THR A 64 -31.07 1.37 -74.26
N ALA A 65 -30.82 2.24 -75.25
CA ALA A 65 -29.99 3.40 -75.04
C ALA A 65 -30.73 4.29 -74.04
N VAL A 66 -30.47 4.07 -72.75
CA VAL A 66 -30.71 5.08 -71.72
C VAL A 66 -30.10 6.37 -72.28
N PRO A 67 -30.87 7.45 -72.50
CA PRO A 67 -30.34 8.65 -73.10
C PRO A 67 -29.11 9.06 -72.29
N VAL A 68 -27.98 9.26 -72.95
CA VAL A 68 -26.67 9.50 -72.32
C VAL A 68 -26.78 10.58 -71.22
N GLU A 69 -27.65 11.57 -71.43
CA GLU A 69 -28.02 12.61 -70.46
C GLU A 69 -28.59 12.09 -69.13
N THR A 70 -29.44 11.05 -69.13
CA THR A 70 -30.00 10.45 -67.90
C THR A 70 -28.99 9.58 -67.16
N LEU A 71 -28.05 8.95 -67.87
CA LEU A 71 -26.93 8.22 -67.28
C LEU A 71 -25.92 9.19 -66.65
N ASP A 72 -25.67 10.33 -67.29
CA ASP A 72 -24.82 11.39 -66.76
C ASP A 72 -25.46 12.09 -65.56
N LEU A 73 -26.78 12.30 -65.55
CA LEU A 73 -27.51 12.81 -64.38
C LEU A 73 -27.44 11.83 -63.20
N ALA A 74 -27.64 10.53 -63.45
CA ALA A 74 -27.54 9.50 -62.42
C ALA A 74 -26.11 9.40 -61.85
N ARG A 75 -25.09 9.54 -62.70
CA ARG A 75 -23.68 9.64 -62.28
C ARG A 75 -23.41 10.87 -61.43
N LEU A 76 -23.99 12.02 -61.76
CA LEU A 76 -23.85 13.26 -60.99
C LEU A 76 -24.56 13.19 -59.63
N ILE A 77 -25.75 12.57 -59.57
CA ILE A 77 -26.47 12.36 -58.31
C ILE A 77 -25.70 11.39 -57.41
N PHE A 78 -25.18 10.30 -57.97
CA PHE A 78 -24.38 9.33 -57.22
C PHE A 78 -23.06 9.93 -56.72
N SER A 79 -22.39 10.77 -57.52
CA SER A 79 -21.17 11.45 -57.09
C SER A 79 -21.44 12.48 -55.99
N ALA A 80 -22.55 13.22 -56.07
CA ALA A 80 -22.98 14.12 -55.00
C ALA A 80 -23.28 13.37 -53.69
N GLN A 81 -23.98 12.23 -53.75
CA GLN A 81 -24.24 11.38 -52.59
C GLN A 81 -22.96 10.78 -51.99
N LEU A 82 -22.01 10.37 -52.83
CA LEU A 82 -20.70 9.91 -52.37
C LEU A 82 -19.91 11.01 -51.65
N LEU A 83 -19.94 12.24 -52.17
CA LEU A 83 -19.29 13.38 -51.55
C LEU A 83 -19.91 13.73 -50.19
N ASP A 84 -21.24 13.70 -50.09
CA ASP A 84 -21.96 13.93 -48.85
C ASP A 84 -21.64 12.84 -47.81
N ARG A 85 -21.61 11.58 -48.25
CA ARG A 85 -21.22 10.46 -47.38
C ARG A 85 -19.77 10.55 -46.90
N ILE A 86 -18.86 11.05 -47.74
CA ILE A 86 -17.46 11.30 -47.37
C ILE A 86 -17.38 12.44 -46.35
N ALA A 87 -18.19 13.49 -46.49
CA ALA A 87 -18.25 14.60 -45.54
C ALA A 87 -18.74 14.13 -44.16
N ASP A 88 -19.80 13.32 -44.13
CA ASP A 88 -20.32 12.71 -42.91
C ASP A 88 -19.26 11.85 -42.21
N LEU A 89 -18.60 10.95 -42.95
CA LEU A 89 -17.56 10.09 -42.40
C LEU A 89 -16.38 10.89 -41.85
N ARG A 90 -15.97 11.98 -42.50
CA ARG A 90 -14.93 12.89 -41.99
C ARG A 90 -15.37 13.53 -40.68
N SER A 91 -16.61 14.03 -40.60
CA SER A 91 -17.12 14.65 -39.37
C SER A 91 -17.19 13.66 -38.20
N ALA A 92 -17.61 12.41 -38.47
CA ALA A 92 -17.66 11.35 -37.48
C ALA A 92 -16.27 10.96 -36.97
N VAL A 93 -15.28 10.86 -37.87
CA VAL A 93 -13.87 10.62 -37.52
C VAL A 93 -13.34 11.77 -36.67
N HIS A 94 -13.60 13.04 -37.04
CA HIS A 94 -13.17 14.20 -36.26
C HIS A 94 -13.77 14.22 -34.84
N PHE A 95 -15.06 13.89 -34.69
CA PHE A 95 -15.67 13.80 -33.37
C PHE A 95 -15.05 12.67 -32.54
N GLN A 96 -14.77 11.53 -33.16
CA GLN A 96 -14.14 10.40 -32.49
C GLN A 96 -12.70 10.71 -32.06
N THR A 97 -11.90 11.37 -32.91
CA THR A 97 -10.53 11.78 -32.55
C THR A 97 -10.55 12.79 -31.42
N HIS A 98 -11.44 13.78 -31.46
CA HIS A 98 -11.52 14.79 -30.42
C HIS A 98 -11.96 14.21 -29.07
N SER A 99 -12.96 13.30 -29.07
CA SER A 99 -13.37 12.58 -27.86
C SER A 99 -12.23 11.74 -27.28
N ARG A 100 -11.46 11.08 -28.14
CA ARG A 100 -10.29 10.29 -27.73
C ARG A 100 -9.19 11.17 -27.12
N GLU A 101 -8.90 12.33 -27.72
CA GLU A 101 -7.92 13.29 -27.18
C GLU A 101 -8.31 13.78 -25.79
N ILE A 102 -9.61 14.08 -25.56
CA ILE A 102 -10.11 14.50 -24.25
C ILE A 102 -9.88 13.39 -23.21
N VAL A 103 -10.24 12.15 -23.55
CA VAL A 103 -10.06 11.00 -22.65
C VAL A 103 -8.58 10.72 -22.38
N GLU A 104 -7.72 10.81 -23.39
CA GLU A 104 -6.27 10.65 -23.26
C GLU A 104 -5.69 11.75 -22.36
N HIS A 105 -6.12 12.99 -22.53
CA HIS A 105 -5.69 14.09 -21.67
C HIS A 105 -6.15 13.88 -20.22
N GLN A 106 -7.41 13.54 -20.00
CA GLN A 106 -7.95 13.26 -18.65
C GLN A 106 -7.23 12.09 -17.98
N ASN A 107 -6.96 11.01 -18.71
CA ASN A 107 -6.18 9.88 -18.20
C ASN A 107 -4.75 10.29 -17.84
N SER A 108 -4.11 11.14 -18.66
CA SER A 108 -2.77 11.64 -18.36
C SER A 108 -2.74 12.48 -17.08
N GLU A 109 -3.74 13.34 -16.88
CA GLU A 109 -3.85 14.18 -15.68
C GLU A 109 -4.17 13.37 -14.42
N LEU A 110 -5.06 12.38 -14.52
CA LEU A 110 -5.32 11.44 -13.44
C LEU A 110 -4.07 10.63 -13.07
N GLN A 111 -3.30 10.17 -14.06
CA GLN A 111 -2.04 9.46 -13.80
C GLN A 111 -1.00 10.36 -13.12
N LYS A 112 -0.89 11.64 -13.51
CA LYS A 112 -0.01 12.60 -12.83
C LYS A 112 -0.43 12.76 -11.36
N LYS A 113 -1.71 13.01 -11.10
CA LYS A 113 -2.24 13.15 -9.73
C LYS A 113 -2.02 11.89 -8.90
N MET A 114 -2.22 10.71 -9.48
CA MET A 114 -1.93 9.43 -8.82
C MET A 114 -0.45 9.34 -8.42
N ARG A 115 0.47 9.58 -9.35
CA ARG A 115 1.92 9.58 -9.08
C ARG A 115 2.31 10.60 -8.01
N GLU A 116 1.75 11.80 -8.06
CA GLU A 116 1.99 12.83 -7.04
C GLU A 116 1.51 12.39 -5.67
N SER A 117 0.32 11.79 -5.58
CA SER A 117 -0.22 11.29 -4.31
C SER A 117 0.60 10.11 -3.76
N GLU A 118 1.06 9.21 -4.62
CA GLU A 118 1.93 8.08 -4.27
C GLU A 118 3.28 8.57 -3.77
N ASN A 119 3.87 9.58 -4.41
CA ASN A 119 5.13 10.18 -3.99
C ASN A 119 4.99 10.83 -2.61
N LYS A 120 3.93 11.62 -2.39
CA LYS A 120 3.63 12.21 -1.06
C LYS A 120 3.43 11.15 0.01
N LEU A 121 2.76 10.06 -0.33
CA LEU A 121 2.57 8.94 0.61
C LEU A 121 3.92 8.30 0.95
N ARG A 122 4.77 8.05 -0.05
CA ARG A 122 6.12 7.50 0.15
C ARG A 122 7.02 8.41 0.99
N GLU A 123 6.99 9.71 0.74
CA GLU A 123 7.71 10.71 1.53
C GLU A 123 7.24 10.66 2.99
N SER A 124 5.92 10.74 3.24
CA SER A 124 5.37 10.66 4.59
C SER A 124 5.67 9.32 5.28
N GLU A 125 5.71 8.21 4.54
CA GLU A 125 6.16 6.93 5.07
C GLU A 125 7.63 6.90 5.43
N CYS A 126 8.49 7.55 4.65
CA CYS A 126 9.92 7.68 4.92
C CYS A 126 10.13 8.47 6.22
N ASP A 127 9.50 9.65 6.32
CA ASP A 127 9.55 10.50 7.51
C ASP A 127 9.03 9.76 8.76
N ARG A 128 7.94 9.01 8.61
CA ARG A 128 7.38 8.20 9.70
C ARG A 128 8.34 7.11 10.15
N ARG A 129 9.04 6.44 9.23
CA ARG A 129 10.04 5.43 9.59
C ARG A 129 11.23 6.06 10.31
N GLU A 130 11.72 7.20 9.84
CA GLU A 130 12.79 7.94 10.50
C GLU A 130 12.39 8.37 11.92
N LEU A 131 11.17 8.89 12.08
CA LEU A 131 10.63 9.26 13.39
C LEU A 131 10.51 8.05 14.32
N LEU A 132 10.10 6.89 13.82
CA LEU A 132 10.03 5.67 14.63
C LEU A 132 11.41 5.23 15.12
N VAL A 133 12.45 5.31 14.26
CA VAL A 133 13.83 4.97 14.64
C VAL A 133 14.35 5.94 15.71
N THR A 134 14.13 7.25 15.54
CA THR A 134 14.57 8.25 16.52
C THR A 134 13.87 8.10 17.86
N VAL A 135 12.56 7.84 17.87
CA VAL A 135 11.80 7.58 19.11
C VAL A 135 12.26 6.30 19.80
N ALA A 136 12.59 5.25 19.04
CA ALA A 136 13.13 4.01 19.61
C ALA A 136 14.48 4.26 20.31
N ALA A 137 15.40 4.95 19.64
CA ALA A 137 16.71 5.31 20.21
C ALA A 137 16.57 6.18 21.48
N GLN A 138 15.65 7.15 21.48
CA GLN A 138 15.37 7.97 22.67
C GLN A 138 14.80 7.15 23.83
N ARG A 139 13.94 6.16 23.55
CA ARG A 139 13.38 5.27 24.58
C ARG A 139 14.45 4.39 25.21
N GLU A 140 15.38 3.87 24.41
CA GLU A 140 16.52 3.08 24.91
C GLU A 140 17.42 3.93 25.81
N LEU A 141 17.80 5.14 25.37
CA LEU A 141 18.60 6.06 26.19
C LEU A 141 17.90 6.42 27.51
N LEU A 142 16.59 6.67 27.48
CA LEU A 142 15.80 6.92 28.68
C LEU A 142 15.74 5.69 29.60
N ALA A 143 15.64 4.48 29.04
CA ALA A 143 15.65 3.25 29.82
C ALA A 143 17.01 3.03 30.52
N GLU A 144 18.12 3.27 29.82
CA GLU A 144 19.47 3.21 30.40
C GLU A 144 19.66 4.26 31.51
N SER A 145 19.24 5.50 31.27
CA SER A 145 19.31 6.56 32.28
C SER A 145 18.50 6.19 33.53
N ARG A 146 17.28 5.67 33.36
CA ARG A 146 16.44 5.19 34.47
C ARG A 146 17.08 4.02 35.22
N ALA A 147 17.71 3.09 34.52
CA ALA A 147 18.43 1.98 35.15
C ALA A 147 19.60 2.50 36.01
N LYS A 148 20.38 3.46 35.50
CA LYS A 148 21.46 4.10 36.25
C LYS A 148 20.95 4.82 37.51
N VAL A 149 19.85 5.57 37.40
CA VAL A 149 19.25 6.25 38.56
C VAL A 149 18.83 5.24 39.63
N ARG A 150 18.20 4.12 39.25
CA ARG A 150 17.83 3.07 40.22
C ARG A 150 19.03 2.48 40.96
N LEU A 151 20.13 2.18 40.25
CA LEU A 151 21.34 1.67 40.88
C LEU A 151 21.95 2.69 41.87
N LEU A 152 21.98 3.97 41.50
CA LEU A 152 22.45 5.02 42.38
C LEU A 152 21.53 5.20 43.61
N GLU A 153 20.22 5.05 43.45
CA GLU A 153 19.27 5.07 44.58
C GLU A 153 19.52 3.92 45.56
N GLU A 154 19.77 2.72 45.05
CA GLU A 154 20.13 1.55 45.88
C GLU A 154 21.45 1.77 46.62
N GLU A 155 22.47 2.33 45.96
CA GLU A 155 23.75 2.66 46.58
C GLU A 155 23.62 3.75 47.65
N ILE A 156 22.80 4.78 47.41
CA ILE A 156 22.48 5.82 48.41
C ILE A 156 21.77 5.20 49.62
N LEU A 157 20.86 4.26 49.42
CA LEU A 157 20.18 3.58 50.53
C LEU A 157 21.16 2.74 51.35
N PHE A 158 22.04 1.99 50.68
CA PHE A 158 23.05 1.18 51.34
C PHE A 158 24.01 2.04 52.17
N THR A 159 24.55 3.11 51.57
CA THR A 159 25.46 4.04 52.26
C THR A 159 24.79 4.72 53.44
N ARG A 160 23.51 5.12 53.32
CA ARG A 160 22.73 5.67 54.45
C ARG A 160 22.54 4.65 55.58
N GLN A 161 22.27 3.39 55.26
CA GLN A 161 22.11 2.35 56.28
C GLN A 161 23.43 2.07 57.00
N SER A 162 24.54 2.00 56.26
CA SER A 162 25.89 1.86 56.83
C SER A 162 26.24 3.04 57.75
N LEU A 163 25.95 4.28 57.31
CA LEU A 163 26.18 5.47 58.12
C LEU A 163 25.40 5.43 59.43
N ARG A 164 24.11 5.06 59.40
CA ARG A 164 23.30 4.90 60.62
C ARG A 164 23.90 3.86 61.58
N GLY A 165 24.43 2.76 61.04
CA GLY A 165 25.10 1.74 61.85
C GLY A 165 26.35 2.29 62.55
N LEU A 166 27.17 3.04 61.82
CA LEU A 166 28.36 3.70 62.37
C LEU A 166 28.01 4.78 63.40
N GLU A 167 26.96 5.56 63.16
CA GLU A 167 26.45 6.56 64.11
C GLU A 167 25.98 5.90 65.41
N ALA A 168 25.22 4.80 65.32
CA ALA A 168 24.78 4.05 66.51
C ALA A 168 25.97 3.46 67.29
N ALA A 169 26.98 2.93 66.60
CA ALA A 169 28.20 2.43 67.23
C ALA A 169 29.00 3.55 67.93
N ARG A 170 29.13 4.72 67.29
CA ARG A 170 29.71 5.92 67.91
C ARG A 170 28.95 6.32 69.17
N ASP A 171 27.63 6.35 69.12
CA ASP A 171 26.82 6.78 70.26
C ASP A 171 26.91 5.80 71.43
N ALA A 172 26.99 4.49 71.16
CA ALA A 172 27.27 3.49 72.18
C ALA A 172 28.65 3.71 72.83
N GLN A 173 29.71 3.93 72.03
CA GLN A 173 31.04 4.24 72.56
C GLN A 173 31.06 5.53 73.39
N LEU A 174 30.32 6.57 72.99
CA LEU A 174 30.20 7.80 73.77
C LEU A 174 29.50 7.56 75.11
N GLN A 175 28.48 6.68 75.16
CA GLN A 175 27.82 6.30 76.40
C GLN A 175 28.76 5.52 77.32
N GLU A 176 29.52 4.56 76.78
CA GLU A 176 30.54 3.83 77.53
C GLU A 176 31.61 4.77 78.09
N PHE A 177 32.10 5.71 77.27
CA PHE A 177 33.08 6.70 77.74
C PHE A 177 32.53 7.56 78.88
N ARG A 178 31.26 8.00 78.79
CA ARG A 178 30.60 8.76 79.87
C ARG A 178 30.47 7.95 81.15
N SER A 179 30.03 6.69 81.07
CA SER A 179 29.90 5.84 82.26
C SER A 179 31.26 5.57 82.92
N LEU A 180 32.31 5.38 82.11
CA LEU A 180 33.68 5.26 82.60
C LEU A 180 34.18 6.56 83.26
N GLN A 181 33.86 7.73 82.69
CA GLN A 181 34.18 9.02 83.30
C GLN A 181 33.48 9.21 84.65
N GLU A 182 32.20 8.84 84.75
CA GLU A 182 31.44 8.89 86.00
C GLU A 182 32.03 7.96 87.07
N SER A 183 32.39 6.72 86.67
CA SER A 183 33.06 5.75 87.55
C SER A 183 34.42 6.28 88.04
N LEU A 184 35.24 6.84 87.14
CA LEU A 184 36.52 7.44 87.50
C LEU A 184 36.34 8.62 88.46
N ALA A 185 35.34 9.47 88.24
CA ALA A 185 35.01 10.58 89.13
C ALA A 185 34.60 10.08 90.53
N ALA A 186 33.80 9.01 90.61
CA ALA A 186 33.42 8.39 91.87
C ALA A 186 34.64 7.84 92.63
N VAL A 187 35.52 7.09 91.96
CA VAL A 187 36.76 6.56 92.56
C VAL A 187 37.68 7.69 93.04
N ASN A 188 37.79 8.77 92.27
CA ASN A 188 38.58 9.94 92.67
C ASN A 188 38.00 10.62 93.92
N ALA A 189 36.67 10.72 94.02
CA ALA A 189 36.00 11.25 95.21
C ALA A 189 36.24 10.36 96.44
N GLU A 190 36.13 9.04 96.29
CA GLU A 190 36.45 8.08 97.35
C GLU A 190 37.91 8.20 97.82
N ASN A 191 38.85 8.27 96.88
CA ASN A 191 40.28 8.46 97.19
C ASN A 191 40.54 9.78 97.93
N CYS A 192 39.82 10.86 97.60
CA CYS A 192 39.91 12.12 98.32
C CYS A 192 39.47 11.95 99.79
N VAL A 193 38.32 11.32 100.02
CA VAL A 193 37.80 11.03 101.36
C VAL A 193 38.77 10.15 102.15
N LEU A 194 39.29 9.08 101.54
CA LEU A 194 40.28 8.19 102.18
C LEU A 194 41.57 8.94 102.52
N GLY A 195 42.04 9.81 101.62
CA GLY A 195 43.21 10.67 101.85
C GLY A 195 43.02 11.61 103.04
N GLU A 196 41.83 12.21 103.18
CA GLU A 196 41.51 13.03 104.36
C GLU A 196 41.46 12.21 105.66
N ARG A 197 40.83 11.03 105.63
CA ARG A 197 40.76 10.14 106.80
C ARG A 197 42.16 9.71 107.25
N LEU A 198 43.04 9.38 106.31
CA LEU A 198 44.43 9.04 106.60
C LEU A 198 45.20 10.22 107.19
N LYS A 199 45.03 11.44 106.65
CA LYS A 199 45.60 12.66 107.23
C LYS A 199 45.16 12.88 108.68
N ARG A 200 43.86 12.72 108.97
CA ARG A 200 43.30 12.84 110.34
C ARG A 200 43.90 11.79 111.27
N ALA A 201 43.91 10.52 110.88
CA ALA A 201 44.51 9.42 111.66
C ALA A 201 46.02 9.62 111.92
N CYS A 202 46.76 10.15 110.93
CA CYS A 202 48.17 10.51 111.11
C CYS A 202 48.36 11.69 112.09
N ALA A 203 47.46 12.67 112.09
CA ALA A 203 47.50 13.78 113.04
C ALA A 203 47.20 13.30 114.47
N GLU A 204 46.16 12.47 114.64
CA GLU A 204 45.80 11.84 115.91
C GLU A 204 46.95 11.01 116.49
N THR A 205 47.56 10.13 115.68
CA THR A 205 48.71 9.30 116.12
C THR A 205 49.95 10.13 116.46
N ARG A 206 50.20 11.25 115.77
CA ARG A 206 51.28 12.19 116.15
C ARG A 206 50.98 12.89 117.48
N MET A 207 49.73 13.27 117.73
CA MET A 207 49.32 13.89 118.99
C MET A 207 49.44 12.91 120.17
N THR A 208 48.96 11.67 120.03
CA THR A 208 49.10 10.65 121.08
C THR A 208 50.57 10.32 121.34
N ARG A 209 51.41 10.23 120.30
CA ARG A 209 52.85 10.01 120.47
C ARG A 209 53.55 11.17 121.21
N ARG A 210 53.12 12.42 120.98
CA ARG A 210 53.63 13.58 121.75
C ARG A 210 53.20 13.53 123.22
N GLN A 211 51.96 13.13 123.49
CA GLN A 211 51.45 12.98 124.86
C GLN A 211 52.16 11.88 125.65
N LEU A 212 52.63 10.82 124.99
CA LEU A 212 53.39 9.72 125.63
C LEU A 212 54.87 10.06 125.90
N HIS A 213 55.40 11.15 125.34
CA HIS A 213 56.80 11.57 125.50
C HIS A 213 56.98 12.79 126.41
N HIS A 214 55.92 13.24 127.09
CA HIS A 214 55.93 14.23 128.17
C HIS A 214 55.58 13.57 129.49
#